data_AF-A0AAV3JN97-F1
#
_entry.id   AF-A0AAV3JN97-F1
#
_cell.length_a   1.000
_cell.length_b   1.000
_cell.length_c   1.000
_cell.angle_alpha   90.00
_cell.angle_beta   90.00
_cell.angle_gamma   90.00
#
_symmetry.space_group_name_H-M   'P 1'
#
loop_
_entity.id
_entity.type
_entity.pdbx_description
1 polymer ?
#
loop_
_entity_poly.entity_id
_entity_poly.type
_entity_poly.pdbx_seq_one_letter_code
_entity_poly.pdbx_strand_id
1 'polypeptide(L)'
;MFYLIVALLIALYYFFMAPKTVRNTLNAIGLVGLVALLLVLAVMSFIKILQLPGELYIGLIMIPLGYTAFKEILNLSEKKK
;
A
#
# COMPACT_ATOMS: atom_id res chain seq x y z
N MET A 1 -21.66 24.84 10.63
CA MET A 1 -20.29 25.24 11.02
C MET A 1 -20.01 24.89 12.48
N PHE A 2 -20.80 25.39 13.43
CA PHE A 2 -20.65 25.11 14.87
C PHE A 2 -20.60 23.60 15.23
N TYR A 3 -21.53 22.79 14.71
CA TYR A 3 -21.60 21.36 15.03
C TYR A 3 -20.38 20.54 14.61
N LEU A 4 -19.71 20.92 13.50
CA LEU A 4 -18.48 20.25 13.06
C LEU A 4 -17.31 20.53 14.01
N ILE A 5 -17.22 21.77 14.50
CA ILE A 5 -16.21 22.18 15.49
C ILE A 5 -16.44 21.42 16.80
N VAL A 6 -17.70 21.32 17.25
CA VAL A 6 -18.06 20.57 18.45
C VAL A 6 -17.75 19.08 18.30
N ALA A 7 -18.09 18.48 17.16
CA ALA A 7 -17.77 17.07 16.88
C ALA A 7 -16.25 16.81 16.86
N LEU A 8 -15.48 17.73 16.27
CA LEU A 8 -14.02 17.64 16.24
C LEU A 8 -13.41 17.76 17.66
N LEU A 9 -13.91 18.68 18.48
CA LEU A 9 -13.49 18.85 19.87
C LEU A 9 -13.76 17.59 20.69
N ILE A 10 -14.92 16.95 20.50
CA ILE A 10 -15.27 15.69 21.16
C ILE A 10 -14.32 14.58 20.70
N ALA A 11 -14.08 14.45 19.38
CA ALA A 11 -13.15 13.45 18.84
C ALA A 11 -11.72 13.62 19.41
N LEU A 12 -11.22 14.86 19.46
CA LEU A 12 -9.93 15.20 20.05
C LEU A 12 -9.87 14.85 21.54
N TYR A 13 -10.92 15.13 22.32
CA TYR A 13 -10.99 14.74 23.73
C TYR A 13 -10.86 13.22 23.92
N TYR A 14 -11.59 12.43 23.13
CA TYR A 14 -11.51 10.97 23.19
C TYR A 14 -10.17 10.41 22.71
N PHE A 15 -9.51 11.07 21.76
CA PHE A 15 -8.19 10.66 21.28
C PHE A 15 -7.07 10.93 22.29
N PHE A 16 -7.09 12.10 22.95
CA PHE A 16 -6.00 12.54 23.82
C PHE A 16 -6.24 12.29 25.32
N MET A 17 -7.47 12.37 25.81
CA MET A 17 -7.78 12.45 27.25
C MET A 17 -8.76 11.38 27.74
N ALA A 18 -9.09 10.37 26.92
CA ALA A 18 -10.02 9.32 27.32
C ALA A 18 -9.51 8.51 28.54
N PRO A 19 -10.42 8.13 29.47
CA PRO A 19 -10.09 7.26 30.59
C PRO A 19 -9.62 5.89 30.09
N LYS A 20 -8.75 5.23 30.87
CA LYS A 20 -8.07 3.98 30.46
C LYS A 20 -9.01 2.90 29.93
N THR A 21 -10.19 2.75 30.54
CA THR A 21 -11.22 1.78 30.12
C THR A 21 -11.76 2.06 28.72
N VAL A 22 -12.07 3.33 28.41
CA VAL A 22 -12.59 3.75 27.09
C VAL A 22 -11.49 3.72 26.04
N ARG A 23 -10.27 4.12 26.41
CA ARG A 23 -9.11 4.11 25.52
C ARG A 23 -8.78 2.71 25.01
N ASN A 24 -8.93 1.68 25.84
CA ASN A 24 -8.71 0.30 25.42
C ASN A 24 -9.72 -0.15 24.36
N THR A 25 -11.00 0.17 24.55
CA THR A 25 -12.06 -0.12 23.57
C THR A 25 -11.86 0.67 22.28
N LEU A 26 -11.54 1.96 22.35
CA LEU A 26 -11.26 2.78 21.17
C LEU A 26 -10.04 2.27 20.39
N ASN A 27 -8.99 1.83 21.08
CA ASN A 27 -7.81 1.26 20.44
C ASN A 27 -8.14 -0.08 19.75
N ALA A 28 -8.95 -0.94 20.40
CA ALA A 28 -9.40 -2.18 19.79
C ALA A 28 -10.25 -1.93 18.54
N ILE A 29 -11.20 -1.00 18.61
CA ILE A 29 -12.03 -0.60 17.46
C ILE A 29 -11.15 0.01 16.36
N GLY A 30 -10.22 0.89 16.71
CA GLY A 30 -9.28 1.49 15.77
C GLY A 30 -8.41 0.46 15.07
N LEU A 31 -7.90 -0.53 15.81
CA LEU A 31 -7.07 -1.61 15.27
C LEU A 31 -7.88 -2.51 14.34
N VAL A 32 -9.08 -2.93 14.75
CA VAL A 32 -9.97 -3.73 13.88
C VAL A 32 -10.35 -2.96 12.63
N GLY A 33 -10.69 -1.68 12.75
CA GLY A 33 -11.01 -0.82 11.62
C GLY A 33 -9.83 -0.66 10.66
N LEU A 34 -8.62 -0.48 11.19
CA LEU A 34 -7.39 -0.39 10.40
C LEU A 34 -7.10 -1.70 9.68
N VAL A 35 -7.23 -2.85 10.36
CA VAL A 35 -7.05 -4.18 9.75
C VAL A 35 -8.07 -4.41 8.65
N ALA A 36 -9.34 -4.08 8.87
CA ALA A 36 -10.39 -4.19 7.87
C ALA A 36 -10.11 -3.31 6.63
N LEU A 37 -9.69 -2.07 6.84
CA LEU A 37 -9.29 -1.16 5.76
C LEU A 37 -8.11 -1.72 4.96
N LEU A 38 -7.07 -2.22 5.63
CA LEU A 38 -5.93 -2.82 4.96
C LEU A 38 -6.32 -4.06 4.15
N LEU A 39 -7.20 -4.91 4.68
CA LEU A 39 -7.70 -6.08 3.96
C LEU A 39 -8.46 -5.68 2.70
N VAL A 40 -9.39 -4.72 2.80
CA VAL A 40 -10.15 -4.23 1.65
C VAL A 40 -9.23 -3.63 0.60
N LEU A 41 -8.26 -2.81 1.01
CA LEU A 41 -7.26 -2.24 0.11
C LEU A 41 -6.39 -3.31 -0.55
N ALA A 42 -5.97 -4.34 0.19
CA ALA A 42 -5.19 -5.45 -0.34
C ALA A 42 -5.96 -6.22 -1.41
N VAL A 43 -7.22 -6.56 -1.14
CA VAL A 43 -8.09 -7.26 -2.11
C VAL A 43 -8.34 -6.39 -3.34
N MET A 44 -8.67 -5.11 -3.16
CA MET A 44 -8.86 -4.19 -4.30
C MET A 44 -7.59 -4.02 -5.13
N SER A 45 -6.44 -3.89 -4.47
CA SER A 45 -5.14 -3.80 -5.14
C SER A 45 -4.85 -5.05 -5.96
N PHE A 46 -5.11 -6.23 -5.39
CA PHE A 46 -4.92 -7.50 -6.09
C PHE A 46 -5.82 -7.62 -7.33
N ILE A 47 -7.10 -7.26 -7.21
CA ILE A 47 -8.02 -7.24 -8.36
C ILE A 47 -7.55 -6.23 -9.41
N LYS A 48 -7.12 -5.03 -8.99
CA LYS A 48 -6.58 -4.03 -9.91
C LYS A 48 -5.35 -4.55 -10.63
N ILE A 49 -4.43 -5.21 -9.93
CA ILE A 49 -3.26 -5.86 -10.53
C ILE A 49 -3.73 -6.77 -11.65
N LEU A 50 -4.62 -7.74 -11.37
CA LEU A 50 -5.16 -8.66 -12.38
C LEU A 50 -5.86 -7.96 -13.57
N GLN A 51 -6.44 -6.78 -13.37
CA GLN A 51 -7.08 -5.98 -14.41
C GLN A 51 -6.12 -5.06 -15.19
N LEU A 52 -4.82 -5.02 -14.84
CA LEU A 52 -3.85 -4.24 -15.62
C LEU A 52 -3.82 -4.71 -17.08
N PRO A 53 -3.52 -3.80 -18.02
CA PRO A 53 -3.35 -4.18 -19.42
C PRO A 53 -2.21 -5.19 -19.58
N GLY A 54 -2.39 -6.13 -20.51
CA GLY A 54 -1.41 -7.18 -20.84
C GLY A 54 -0.02 -6.64 -21.16
N GLU A 55 0.08 -5.42 -21.69
CA GLU A 55 1.36 -4.78 -22.01
C GLU A 55 2.26 -4.59 -20.80
N LEU A 56 1.70 -4.28 -19.62
CA LEU A 56 2.51 -4.08 -18.40
C LEU A 56 3.11 -5.40 -17.92
N TYR A 57 2.37 -6.50 -18.05
CA TYR A 57 2.85 -7.84 -17.74
C TYR A 57 3.97 -8.28 -18.68
N ILE A 58 3.78 -8.05 -19.98
CA ILE A 58 4.78 -8.36 -21.01
C ILE A 58 6.03 -7.50 -20.79
N GLY A 59 5.84 -6.20 -20.50
CA GLY A 59 6.93 -5.28 -20.18
C GLY A 59 7.76 -5.75 -18.97
N LEU A 60 7.10 -6.20 -17.91
CA LEU A 60 7.76 -6.78 -16.73
C LEU A 60 8.64 -7.99 -17.06
N ILE A 61 8.20 -8.84 -18.00
CA ILE A 61 8.97 -9.99 -18.48
C ILE A 61 10.10 -9.55 -19.43
N MET A 62 9.88 -8.51 -20.24
CA MET A 62 10.89 -8.02 -21.19
C MET A 62 12.06 -7.30 -20.50
N ILE A 63 11.88 -6.73 -19.31
CA ILE A 63 12.96 -6.07 -18.54
C ILE A 63 14.14 -7.02 -18.26
N PRO A 64 13.97 -8.21 -17.62
CA PRO A 64 15.08 -9.12 -17.38
C PRO A 64 15.66 -9.68 -18.68
N LEU A 65 14.84 -9.93 -19.70
CA LEU A 65 15.32 -10.38 -21.02
C LEU A 65 16.21 -9.33 -21.71
N GLY A 66 15.80 -8.06 -21.65
CA GLY A 66 16.60 -6.94 -22.13
C GLY A 66 17.91 -6.80 -21.36
N TYR A 67 17.87 -6.96 -20.03
CA TYR A 67 19.08 -6.95 -19.20
C TYR A 67 20.04 -8.08 -19.56
N THR A 68 19.55 -9.31 -19.77
CA THR A 68 20.39 -10.43 -20.19
C THR A 68 20.99 -10.22 -21.56
N ALA A 69 20.20 -9.72 -22.53
CA ALA A 69 20.71 -9.42 -23.87
C ALA A 69 21.79 -8.33 -23.84
N PHE A 70 21.58 -7.28 -23.04
CA PHE A 70 22.57 -6.21 -22.88
C PHE A 70 23.85 -6.70 -22.21
N LYS A 71 23.71 -7.54 -21.17
CA LYS A 71 24.83 -8.19 -20.49
C LYS A 71 25.62 -9.10 -21.43
N GLU A 72 24.94 -9.85 -22.30
CA GLU A 72 25.61 -10.69 -23.31
C GLU A 72 26.37 -9.86 -24.34
N ILE A 73 25.79 -8.76 -24.83
CA ILE A 73 26.48 -7.84 -25.75
C ILE A 73 27.74 -7.26 -25.09
N LEU A 74 27.66 -6.84 -23.82
CA LEU A 74 28.83 -6.35 -23.07
C LEU A 74 29.90 -7.43 -22.90
N ASN A 75 29.50 -8.66 -22.52
CA ASN A 75 30.43 -9.78 -22.35
C ASN A 75 31.07 -10.23 -23.68
N LEU A 76 30.36 -10.11 -24.81
CA LEU A 76 30.92 -10.34 -26.14
C LEU A 76 31.95 -9.28 -26.52
N SER A 77 31.77 -8.03 -26.07
CA SER A 77 32.74 -6.94 -26.28
C SER A 77 34.01 -7.11 -25.44
N GLU A 78 33.92 -7.70 -24.24
CA GLU A 78 35.09 -7.94 -23.37
C GLU A 78 35.92 -9.16 -23.79
N LYS A 79 35.31 -10.16 -24.45
CA LYS A 79 36.01 -11.40 -24.88
C LYS A 79 36.88 -11.24 -26.13
N LYS A 80 37.04 -10.01 -26.63
CA LYS A 80 37.93 -9.66 -27.74
C LYS A 80 39.33 -9.32 -27.21
N LYS A 81 40.03 -10.32 -26.66
CA LYS A 81 41.50 -10.31 -26.44
C LYS A 81 42.06 -11.70 -26.65
#